data_AF-A0A7V9V0J9-F1
#
_entry.id   AF-A0A7V9V0J9-F1
#
_cell.length_a   1.000
_cell.length_b   1.000
_cell.length_c   1.000
_cell.angle_alpha   90.00
_cell.angle_beta   90.00
_cell.angle_gamma   90.00
#
_symmetry.space_group_name_H-M   'P 1'
#
loop_
_entity.id
_entity.type
_entity.pdbx_description
1 polymer ?
#
loop_
_entity_poly.entity_id
_entity_poly.type
_entity_poly.pdbx_seq_one_letter_code
_entity_poly.pdbx_strand_id
1 'polypeptide(L)' 'MPEQPAKLTVIWWRDIPAQVTAKAGRATARAQLGDRFQEAIDAAAMSAGLLDSDDYLEEWRRV' A
#
# COMPACT_ATOMS: atom_id res chain seq x y z
N MET A 1 26.38 -18.07 -5.52
CA MET A 1 25.36 -17.20 -6.14
C MET A 1 24.72 -16.44 -4.99
N PRO A 2 24.82 -15.11 -4.88
CA PRO A 2 24.18 -14.43 -3.75
C PRO A 2 22.66 -14.55 -3.93
N GLU A 3 22.04 -15.28 -3.01
CA GLU A 3 20.61 -15.21 -2.73
C GLU A 3 20.24 -13.74 -2.43
N GLN A 4 19.83 -13.02 -3.48
CA GLN A 4 19.39 -11.63 -3.32
C GLN A 4 18.15 -11.66 -2.42
N PRO A 5 18.16 -11.02 -1.24
CA PRO A 5 17.01 -11.05 -0.35
C PRO A 5 15.82 -10.45 -1.08
N ALA A 6 14.68 -11.16 -1.04
CA ALA A 6 13.46 -10.67 -1.65
C ALA A 6 13.12 -9.30 -1.05
N LYS A 7 13.07 -8.26 -1.89
CA LYS A 7 12.71 -6.92 -1.47
C LYS A 7 11.18 -6.84 -1.46
N LEU A 8 10.61 -6.83 -0.27
CA LEU A 8 9.19 -6.55 -0.08
C LEU A 8 9.01 -5.04 0.02
N THR A 9 8.14 -4.50 -0.82
CA THR A 9 7.69 -3.12 -0.76
C THR A 9 6.21 -3.11 -0.46
N VAL A 10 5.83 -2.50 0.65
CA VAL A 10 4.43 -2.38 1.05
C VAL A 10 4.01 -0.93 0.89
N ILE A 11 2.87 -0.75 0.25
CA ILE A 11 2.24 0.54 0.04
C ILE A 11 1.18 0.69 1.13
N TRP A 12 1.41 1.66 2.00
CA TRP A 12 0.55 2.04 3.11
C TRP A 12 -0.12 3.37 2.81
N TRP A 13 -1.38 3.47 3.20
CA TRP A 13 -2.10 4.71 3.27
C TRP A 13 -2.36 5.01 4.74
N ARG A 14 -1.68 6.02 5.29
CA ARG A 14 -1.76 6.41 6.70
C ARG A 14 -1.34 5.28 7.66
N ASP A 15 -2.26 4.40 8.05
CA ASP A 15 -2.02 3.20 8.88
C ASP A 15 -2.49 1.89 8.20
N ILE A 16 -3.09 1.99 7.01
CA ILE A 16 -3.77 0.87 6.34
C ILE A 16 -2.96 0.44 5.12
N PRO A 17 -2.53 -0.82 5.03
CA PRO A 17 -1.81 -1.30 3.85
C PRO A 17 -2.80 -1.50 2.70
N ALA A 18 -2.46 -0.99 1.51
CA ALA A 18 -3.29 -1.06 0.31
C ALA A 18 -2.78 -2.10 -0.69
N GLN A 19 -1.45 -2.20 -0.83
CA GLN A 19 -0.85 -3.11 -1.80
C GLN A 19 0.53 -3.58 -1.35
N VAL A 20 0.87 -4.83 -1.66
CA VAL A 20 2.18 -5.42 -1.40
C VAL A 20 2.85 -5.79 -2.73
N THR A 21 4.11 -5.42 -2.88
CA THR A 21 4.95 -5.74 -4.03
C THR A 21 6.20 -6.48 -3.55
N ALA A 22 6.35 -7.75 -3.91
CA ALA A 22 7.56 -8.52 -3.64
C ALA A 22 8.43 -8.59 -4.89
N LYS A 23 9.72 -8.25 -4.77
CA LYS A 23 10.71 -8.37 -5.84
C LYS A 23 11.83 -9.31 -5.41
N ALA A 24 11.93 -10.46 -6.06
CA ALA A 24 12.95 -11.47 -5.79
C ALA A 24 13.77 -11.74 -7.07
N GLY A 25 14.96 -11.15 -7.17
CA GLY A 25 15.80 -11.26 -8.37
C GLY A 25 15.10 -10.72 -9.63
N ARG A 26 14.75 -11.63 -10.56
CA ARG A 26 13.99 -11.30 -11.79
C ARG A 26 12.47 -11.43 -11.63
N ALA A 27 12.00 -12.06 -10.56
CA ALA A 27 10.58 -12.22 -10.30
C ALA A 27 10.02 -10.99 -9.58
N THR A 28 8.85 -10.53 -10.01
CA THR A 28 8.07 -9.49 -9.32
C THR A 28 6.66 -10.01 -9.12
N ALA A 29 6.20 -10.03 -7.88
CA ALA A 29 4.83 -10.33 -7.51
C ALA A 29 4.19 -9.07 -6.94
N ARG A 30 2.95 -8.79 -7.37
CA ARG A 30 2.12 -7.75 -6.76
C ARG A 30 0.84 -8.41 -6.29
N ALA A 31 0.46 -8.12 -5.06
CA ALA A 31 -0.79 -8.55 -4.46
C ALA A 31 -1.49 -7.29 -3.94
N GLN A 32 -2.66 -6.99 -4.50
CA GLN A 32 -3.58 -6.07 -3.87
C GLN A 32 -4.17 -6.76 -2.64
N LEU A 33 -4.35 -5.97 -1.59
CA LEU A 33 -5.00 -6.45 -0.38
C LEU A 33 -6.52 -6.50 -0.63
N GLY A 34 -7.19 -7.46 0.02
CA GLY A 34 -8.63 -7.70 -0.21
C GLY A 34 -9.52 -6.53 0.20
N ASP A 35 -10.78 -6.59 -0.20
CA ASP A 35 -11.77 -5.49 -0.13
C ASP A 35 -11.85 -4.79 1.24
N ARG A 36 -11.67 -5.54 2.34
CA ARG A 36 -11.63 -5.01 3.72
C ARG A 36 -10.64 -3.86 3.93
N PHE A 37 -9.53 -3.84 3.19
CA PHE A 37 -8.54 -2.77 3.30
C PHE A 37 -8.97 -1.54 2.52
N GLN A 38 -9.64 -1.75 1.39
CA GLN A 38 -10.19 -0.67 0.59
C GLN A 38 -11.36 0.00 1.32
N GLU A 39 -12.21 -0.79 1.98
CA GLU A 39 -13.26 -0.29 2.88
C GLU A 39 -12.66 0.48 4.07
N ALA A 40 -11.57 0.01 4.66
CA ALA A 40 -10.91 0.72 5.74
C ALA A 40 -10.30 2.06 5.27
N ILE A 41 -9.69 2.09 4.07
CA ILE A 41 -9.18 3.31 3.44
C ILE A 41 -10.33 4.28 3.20
N ASP A 42 -11.44 3.82 2.64
CA ASP A 42 -12.63 4.63 2.37
C ASP A 42 -13.23 5.19 3.68
N ALA A 43 -13.38 4.34 4.71
CA ALA A 43 -13.87 4.75 6.02
C ALA A 43 -12.94 5.76 6.70
N ALA A 44 -11.63 5.60 6.59
CA ALA A 44 -10.66 6.54 7.15
C ALA A 44 -10.56 7.82 6.32
N ALA A 45 -10.75 7.79 4.99
CA ALA A 45 -10.85 8.97 4.14
C ALA A 45 -12.11 9.78 4.48
N MET A 46 -13.26 9.09 4.61
CA MET A 46 -14.49 9.70 5.08
C MET A 46 -14.36 10.26 6.50
N SER A 47 -13.74 9.51 7.44
CA SER A 47 -13.56 9.95 8.82
C SER A 47 -12.57 11.10 8.96
N ALA A 48 -11.56 11.17 8.10
CA ALA A 48 -10.59 12.26 8.10
C ALA A 48 -11.16 13.54 7.45
N GLY A 49 -12.37 13.47 6.87
CA GLY A 49 -13.00 14.62 6.23
C GLY A 49 -12.22 15.13 5.03
N LEU A 50 -11.38 14.29 4.43
CA LEU A 50 -10.57 14.59 3.27
C LEU A 50 -11.47 14.56 2.04
N LEU A 51 -12.31 15.59 1.93
CA LEU A 51 -13.22 15.81 0.80
C LEU A 51 -12.47 16.34 -0.43
N ASP A 52 -11.20 16.72 -0.27
CA ASP A 52 -10.34 17.24 -1.32
C ASP A 52 -9.29 16.17 -1.67
N SER A 53 -9.35 15.70 -2.92
CA SER A 53 -8.60 14.54 -3.43
C SER A 53 -7.07 14.63 -3.30
N ASP A 54 -6.53 15.80 -2.95
CA ASP A 54 -5.08 16.03 -2.82
C ASP A 54 -4.50 15.36 -1.57
N ASP A 55 -5.15 15.50 -0.41
CA ASP A 55 -4.68 14.96 0.88
C ASP A 55 -4.68 13.42 0.90
N TYR A 56 -5.60 12.81 0.13
CA TYR A 56 -5.64 11.38 -0.10
C TYR A 56 -4.33 10.86 -0.72
N LEU A 57 -3.67 11.62 -1.59
CA LEU A 57 -2.43 11.22 -2.28
C LEU A 57 -1.16 11.55 -1.48
N GLU A 58 -1.23 12.49 -0.54
CA GLU A 58 -0.08 12.95 0.25
C GLU A 58 0.31 11.99 1.39
N GLU A 59 -0.62 11.18 1.90
CA GLU A 59 -0.38 10.22 3.00
C GLU A 59 0.08 8.81 2.55
N TRP A 60 0.38 8.62 1.26
CA TRP A 60 0.86 7.33 0.75
C TRP A 60 2.33 7.10 1.12
N ARG A 61 2.56 6.19 2.07
CA ARG A 61 3.90 5.76 2.48
C ARG A 61 4.25 4.44 1.83
N ARG A 62 5.38 4.40 1.12
CA ARG A 62 5.97 3.17 0.59
C ARG A 62 7.23 2.83 1.37
N VAL A 63 7.30 1.63 1.91
CA VAL A 63 8.47 1.09 2.63
C VAL A 63 8.96 -0.18 1.96
#